data_AF-A0A6J2UF23-F1
#
_entry.id   AF-A0A6J2UF23-F1
#
_cell.length_a   1.000
_cell.length_b   1.000
_cell.length_c   1.000
_cell.angle_alpha   90.00
_cell.angle_beta   90.00
_cell.angle_gamma   90.00
#
_symmetry.space_group_name_H-M   'P 1'
#
loop_
_entity.id
_entity.type
_entity.pdbx_description
1 polymer ?
#
loop_
_entity_poly.entity_id
_entity_poly.type
_entity_poly.pdbx_seq_one_letter_code
_entity_poly.pdbx_strand_id
1 'polypeptide(L)'
;MKVLPYIQIPGTGKTKAELRDSVPQRAACKAQFADYSRDQLLAAQPGLQRLYQVQAHLQSDLLACDARWSLFVAAVTSYKFESLVLPFPKEFLNEQQRPNINKVYDIIGDVPRLEVVEQRLLHCNYGPCRPDVMKLLHSVLVKHGERVALNSLSQCQFESLFAYLRVAPPRQMPSQILEVTPSPKSAHTKAYARLCRQHPVKLAYYGGKLEHFYGLLTADRLPEGKPLVLTSDVNEALKRSPPGAGWGGSRCGSLLRCVAIVELVCAPKYVVLEADEQGVRDGRRVLVNNASCIQISYILIYGQSCRQFEAQKPCRQLLNWAEANKYAISLGVYLMILSFTSSCGRGFFRSFARTSLNVFKRGLLRM
;
A
#
# COMPACT_ATOMS: atom_id res chain seq x y z
N MET A 1 -6.74 5.98 -63.31
CA MET A 1 -5.71 5.14 -63.97
C MET A 1 -5.15 4.21 -62.90
N LYS A 2 -5.16 2.87 -62.92
CA LYS A 2 -5.49 1.75 -63.83
C LYS A 2 -5.96 0.62 -62.87
N VAL A 3 -7.16 0.03 -62.94
CA VAL A 3 -7.57 -1.18 -63.69
C VAL A 3 -6.59 -2.37 -63.64
N LEU A 4 -6.90 -3.35 -62.74
CA LEU A 4 -6.96 -4.85 -62.81
C LEU A 4 -5.79 -5.68 -63.43
N PRO A 5 -5.72 -7.05 -63.35
CA PRO A 5 -6.68 -8.09 -62.88
C PRO A 5 -6.09 -9.21 -61.94
N TYR A 6 -6.89 -9.92 -61.11
CA TYR A 6 -7.63 -11.19 -61.32
C TYR A 6 -6.77 -12.48 -61.47
N ILE A 7 -6.84 -13.40 -60.50
CA ILE A 7 -6.70 -14.86 -60.70
C ILE A 7 -7.64 -15.59 -59.72
N GLN A 8 -8.66 -16.25 -60.28
CA GLN A 8 -9.46 -17.33 -59.66
C GLN A 8 -9.02 -18.66 -60.30
N ILE A 9 -8.94 -19.74 -59.52
CA ILE A 9 -9.11 -21.13 -60.01
C ILE A 9 -9.73 -21.99 -58.87
N PRO A 10 -10.35 -23.17 -59.11
CA PRO A 10 -11.76 -23.40 -58.78
C PRO A 10 -12.02 -24.69 -57.97
N GLY A 11 -13.27 -24.88 -57.54
CA GLY A 11 -13.99 -26.15 -57.64
C GLY A 11 -13.61 -27.31 -56.70
N THR A 12 -14.53 -27.63 -55.78
CA THR A 12 -15.12 -28.95 -55.46
C THR A 12 -15.80 -28.78 -54.08
N GLY A 13 -17.03 -29.19 -53.79
CA GLY A 13 -17.85 -30.24 -54.38
C GLY A 13 -18.21 -31.26 -53.30
N LYS A 14 -19.21 -30.93 -52.47
CA LYS A 14 -20.06 -31.82 -51.63
C LYS A 14 -19.51 -32.43 -50.32
N THR A 15 -20.13 -31.95 -49.24
CA THR A 15 -20.75 -32.70 -48.12
C THR A 15 -20.32 -34.15 -47.83
N LYS A 16 -19.82 -34.34 -46.60
CA LYS A 16 -20.11 -35.55 -45.81
C LYS A 16 -20.53 -35.09 -44.42
N ALA A 17 -21.84 -34.98 -44.24
CA ALA A 17 -22.46 -34.93 -42.93
C ALA A 17 -22.22 -36.27 -42.20
N GLU A 18 -22.31 -36.21 -40.87
CA GLU A 18 -22.46 -37.34 -39.96
C GLU A 18 -21.22 -38.20 -39.73
N LEU A 19 -20.45 -37.85 -38.70
CA LEU A 19 -20.37 -38.65 -37.48
C LEU A 19 -19.43 -37.96 -36.47
N ARG A 20 -20.03 -37.25 -35.50
CA ARG A 20 -19.63 -37.11 -34.08
C ARG A 20 -20.16 -35.81 -33.52
N ASP A 21 -21.48 -35.75 -33.41
CA ASP A 21 -22.11 -34.96 -32.34
C ASP A 21 -21.90 -35.69 -31.02
N SER A 22 -21.27 -35.02 -30.06
CA SER A 22 -21.45 -35.31 -28.64
C SER A 22 -20.89 -34.19 -27.75
N VAL A 23 -21.24 -32.91 -27.99
CA VAL A 23 -21.31 -31.90 -26.90
C VAL A 23 -22.31 -30.78 -27.28
N PRO A 24 -23.57 -30.79 -26.79
CA PRO A 24 -24.59 -29.82 -27.20
C PRO A 24 -24.57 -28.49 -26.40
N GLN A 25 -23.44 -28.07 -25.82
CA GLN A 25 -23.37 -26.88 -24.96
C GLN A 25 -22.42 -25.77 -25.43
N ARG A 26 -21.59 -26.00 -26.46
CA ARG A 26 -20.65 -24.97 -26.96
C ARG A 26 -21.16 -24.12 -28.12
N ALA A 27 -22.20 -24.57 -28.84
CA ALA A 27 -22.69 -23.88 -30.03
C ALA A 27 -23.74 -22.80 -29.72
N ALA A 28 -24.59 -22.99 -28.71
CA ALA A 28 -25.64 -22.02 -28.37
C ALA A 28 -25.10 -20.69 -27.84
N CYS A 29 -23.96 -20.70 -27.14
CA CYS A 29 -23.37 -19.48 -26.57
C CYS A 29 -22.52 -18.68 -27.57
N LYS A 30 -22.08 -19.28 -28.69
CA LYS A 30 -21.32 -18.57 -29.73
C LYS A 30 -22.21 -17.88 -30.78
N ALA A 31 -23.43 -18.35 -30.97
CA ALA A 31 -24.34 -17.83 -32.00
C ALA A 31 -25.23 -16.67 -31.51
N GLN A 32 -25.41 -16.46 -30.20
CA GLN A 32 -26.26 -15.38 -29.68
C GLN A 32 -25.55 -14.04 -29.44
N PHE A 33 -24.24 -13.93 -29.68
CA PHE A 33 -23.45 -12.74 -29.31
C PHE A 33 -22.63 -12.14 -30.46
N ALA A 34 -22.88 -12.55 -31.71
CA ALA A 34 -22.11 -12.06 -32.86
C ALA A 34 -22.53 -10.67 -33.35
N ASP A 35 -23.75 -10.21 -33.05
CA ASP A 35 -24.32 -8.98 -33.63
C ASP A 35 -24.81 -7.93 -32.61
N TYR A 36 -24.40 -8.00 -31.35
CA TYR A 36 -24.72 -6.98 -30.34
C TYR A 36 -23.48 -6.18 -29.97
N SER A 37 -23.47 -4.87 -30.27
CA SER A 37 -22.37 -3.96 -29.95
C SER A 37 -21.98 -4.08 -28.47
N ARG A 38 -20.69 -4.26 -28.19
CA ARG A 38 -20.10 -4.37 -26.84
C ARG A 38 -20.64 -3.31 -25.87
N ASP A 39 -20.88 -2.10 -26.37
CA ASP A 39 -21.38 -0.97 -25.59
C ASP A 39 -22.84 -1.13 -25.15
N GLN A 40 -23.67 -1.85 -25.91
CA GLN A 40 -25.08 -2.09 -25.60
C GLN A 40 -25.27 -3.23 -24.58
N LEU A 41 -24.39 -4.24 -24.58
CA LEU A 41 -24.37 -5.28 -23.54
C LEU A 41 -23.82 -4.77 -22.20
N LEU A 42 -22.83 -3.86 -22.25
CA LEU A 42 -22.33 -3.17 -21.06
C LEU A 42 -23.42 -2.31 -20.41
N ALA A 43 -24.29 -1.65 -21.16
CA ALA A 43 -25.40 -0.87 -20.61
C ALA A 43 -26.47 -1.70 -19.87
N ALA A 44 -26.63 -2.98 -20.20
CA ALA A 44 -27.72 -3.82 -19.71
C ALA A 44 -27.45 -4.53 -18.36
N GLN A 45 -26.18 -4.63 -17.92
CA GLN A 45 -25.83 -5.30 -16.64
C GLN A 45 -24.85 -4.46 -15.80
N PRO A 46 -25.28 -3.87 -14.68
CA PRO A 46 -24.43 -3.04 -13.83
C PRO A 46 -23.29 -3.84 -13.14
N GLY A 47 -23.36 -5.17 -13.12
CA GLY A 47 -22.26 -6.02 -12.64
C GLY A 47 -21.09 -6.08 -13.63
N LEU A 48 -21.38 -6.14 -14.93
CA LEU A 48 -20.37 -6.29 -15.98
C LEU A 48 -19.60 -4.99 -16.22
N GLN A 49 -20.28 -3.84 -16.14
CA GLN A 49 -19.60 -2.53 -16.20
C GLN A 49 -18.56 -2.36 -15.09
N ARG A 50 -18.89 -2.79 -13.87
CA ARG A 50 -17.98 -2.71 -12.72
C ARG A 50 -16.73 -3.56 -12.93
N LEU A 51 -16.91 -4.78 -13.46
CA LEU A 51 -15.80 -5.67 -13.81
C LEU A 51 -14.85 -5.03 -14.83
N TYR A 52 -15.41 -4.46 -15.90
CA TYR A 52 -14.63 -3.81 -16.95
C TYR A 52 -13.86 -2.59 -16.43
N GLN A 53 -14.50 -1.76 -15.60
CA GLN A 53 -13.84 -0.60 -14.99
C GLN A 53 -12.69 -1.00 -14.07
N VAL A 54 -12.88 -2.03 -13.24
CA VAL A 54 -11.81 -2.56 -12.38
C VAL A 54 -10.66 -3.10 -13.24
N GLN A 55 -10.98 -3.86 -14.30
CA GLN A 55 -9.98 -4.37 -15.22
C GLN A 55 -9.16 -3.25 -15.86
N ALA A 56 -9.82 -2.21 -16.37
CA ALA A 56 -9.15 -1.07 -17.01
C ALA A 56 -8.18 -0.35 -16.04
N HIS A 57 -8.58 -0.17 -14.77
CA HIS A 57 -7.72 0.44 -13.76
C HIS A 57 -6.54 -0.44 -13.34
N LEU A 58 -6.74 -1.75 -13.22
CA LEU A 58 -5.65 -2.68 -12.93
C LEU A 58 -4.62 -2.70 -14.06
N GLN A 59 -5.07 -2.66 -15.31
CA GLN A 59 -4.20 -2.60 -16.49
C GLN A 59 -3.45 -1.28 -16.64
N SER A 60 -4.06 -0.16 -16.24
CA SER A 60 -3.39 1.14 -16.33
C SER A 60 -2.22 1.25 -15.37
N ASP A 61 -2.43 0.84 -14.11
CA ASP A 61 -1.38 0.87 -13.10
C ASP A 61 -1.67 -0.09 -11.95
N LEU A 62 -1.07 -1.27 -12.05
CA LEU A 62 -1.21 -2.31 -11.05
C LEU A 62 -0.59 -1.93 -9.70
N LEU A 63 0.56 -1.24 -9.71
CA LEU A 63 1.29 -0.88 -8.48
C LEU A 63 0.54 0.19 -7.69
N ALA A 64 0.00 1.20 -8.37
CA ALA A 64 -0.83 2.21 -7.73
C ALA A 64 -2.14 1.63 -7.18
N CYS A 65 -2.74 0.67 -7.89
CA CYS A 65 -3.92 -0.07 -7.39
C CYS A 65 -3.59 -0.89 -6.14
N ASP A 66 -2.47 -1.62 -6.17
CA ASP A 66 -1.99 -2.44 -5.05
C ASP A 66 -1.65 -1.60 -3.81
N ALA A 67 -1.01 -0.45 -4.00
CA ALA A 67 -0.72 0.47 -2.91
C ALA A 67 -2.01 1.05 -2.32
N ARG A 68 -2.97 1.50 -3.15
CA ARG A 68 -4.26 2.00 -2.67
C ARG A 68 -5.00 0.93 -1.87
N TRP A 69 -5.03 -0.29 -2.40
CA TRP A 69 -5.65 -1.43 -1.73
C TRP A 69 -4.97 -1.73 -0.39
N SER A 70 -3.65 -1.70 -0.35
CA SER A 70 -2.87 -1.91 0.89
C SER A 70 -3.12 -0.82 1.93
N LEU A 71 -3.24 0.44 1.52
CA LEU A 71 -3.60 1.55 2.41
C LEU A 71 -5.04 1.39 2.95
N PHE A 72 -5.96 0.95 2.10
CA PHE A 72 -7.34 0.65 2.51
C PHE A 72 -7.37 -0.48 3.54
N VAL A 73 -6.71 -1.61 3.26
CA VAL A 73 -6.62 -2.75 4.18
C VAL A 73 -6.02 -2.30 5.52
N ALA A 74 -4.94 -1.51 5.50
CA ALA A 74 -4.34 -0.97 6.72
C ALA A 74 -5.32 -0.11 7.54
N ALA A 75 -6.11 0.73 6.88
CA ALA A 75 -7.11 1.58 7.55
C ALA A 75 -8.28 0.75 8.12
N VAL A 76 -8.73 -0.28 7.40
CA VAL A 76 -9.79 -1.20 7.85
C VAL A 76 -9.33 -2.06 9.02
N THR A 77 -8.07 -2.52 9.00
CA THR A 77 -7.47 -3.31 10.09
C THR A 77 -7.26 -2.54 11.39
N SER A 78 -7.35 -1.22 11.33
CA SER A 78 -7.18 -0.37 12.51
C SER A 78 -8.41 -0.43 13.42
N TYR A 79 -8.19 -0.32 14.73
CA TYR A 79 -9.28 -0.15 15.69
C TYR A 79 -10.08 1.16 15.47
N LYS A 80 -9.50 2.12 14.72
CA LYS A 80 -10.12 3.41 14.36
C LYS A 80 -10.73 3.43 12.97
N PHE A 81 -11.07 2.26 12.41
CA PHE A 81 -11.53 2.16 11.02
C PHE A 81 -12.73 3.08 10.71
N GLU A 82 -13.63 3.35 11.67
CA GLU A 82 -14.80 4.21 11.45
C GLU A 82 -14.43 5.66 11.09
N SER A 83 -13.34 6.19 11.66
CA SER A 83 -12.87 7.55 11.36
C SER A 83 -11.85 7.61 10.23
N LEU A 84 -11.16 6.49 9.95
CA LEU A 84 -10.09 6.41 8.96
C LEU A 84 -10.57 5.96 7.57
N VAL A 85 -11.57 5.09 7.50
CA VAL A 85 -12.08 4.53 6.24
C VAL A 85 -13.17 5.45 5.68
N LEU A 86 -12.74 6.58 5.12
CA LEU A 86 -13.63 7.57 4.53
C LEU A 86 -13.29 7.81 3.07
N PRO A 87 -14.26 7.74 2.14
CA PRO A 87 -15.64 7.30 2.33
C PRO A 87 -15.72 5.77 2.51
N PHE A 88 -16.65 5.33 3.36
CA PHE A 88 -16.92 3.91 3.51
C PHE A 88 -17.78 3.41 2.32
N PRO A 89 -17.43 2.27 1.71
CA PRO A 89 -18.25 1.65 0.67
C PRO A 89 -19.71 1.40 1.13
N LYS A 90 -20.67 2.16 0.57
CA LYS A 90 -22.09 2.12 0.99
C LYS A 90 -22.72 0.73 0.93
N GLU A 91 -22.22 -0.12 0.03
CA GLU A 91 -22.69 -1.49 -0.20
C GLU A 91 -22.43 -2.43 1.00
N PHE A 92 -21.55 -2.02 1.92
CA PHE A 92 -21.17 -2.79 3.10
C PHE A 92 -21.63 -2.15 4.42
N LEU A 93 -22.55 -1.18 4.33
CA LEU A 93 -23.24 -0.63 5.49
C LEU A 93 -24.40 -1.55 5.89
N ASN A 94 -24.61 -1.71 7.19
CA ASN A 94 -25.80 -2.34 7.75
C ASN A 94 -27.03 -1.44 7.56
N GLU A 95 -28.22 -1.96 7.87
CA GLU A 95 -29.50 -1.23 7.82
C GLU A 95 -29.48 0.08 8.64
N GLN A 96 -28.69 0.11 9.72
CA GLN A 96 -28.46 1.29 10.56
C GLN A 96 -27.39 2.25 10.02
N GLN A 97 -26.97 2.11 8.75
CA GLN A 97 -25.87 2.85 8.13
C GLN A 97 -24.52 2.73 8.86
N ARG A 98 -24.32 1.68 9.66
CA ARG A 98 -23.06 1.39 10.33
C ARG A 98 -22.19 0.44 9.50
N PRO A 99 -20.86 0.62 9.48
CA PRO A 99 -19.95 -0.25 8.74
C PRO A 99 -19.99 -1.69 9.29
N ASN A 100 -20.26 -2.67 8.43
CA ASN A 100 -20.16 -4.08 8.81
C ASN A 100 -18.73 -4.59 8.62
N ILE A 101 -17.90 -4.36 9.62
CA ILE A 101 -16.47 -4.65 9.55
C ILE A 101 -16.17 -6.15 9.36
N ASN A 102 -16.94 -7.05 9.98
CA ASN A 102 -16.73 -8.50 9.88
C ASN A 102 -16.91 -8.98 8.44
N LYS A 103 -17.98 -8.54 7.76
CA LYS A 103 -18.19 -8.85 6.34
C LYS A 103 -17.06 -8.33 5.47
N VAL A 104 -16.53 -7.15 5.77
CA VAL A 104 -15.40 -6.58 5.02
C VAL A 104 -14.12 -7.39 5.25
N TYR A 105 -13.85 -7.84 6.47
CA TYR A 105 -12.70 -8.71 6.75
C TYR A 105 -12.78 -10.04 6.02
N ASP A 106 -13.94 -10.70 6.03
CA ASP A 106 -14.16 -11.95 5.31
C ASP A 106 -13.87 -11.77 3.82
N ILE A 107 -14.36 -10.68 3.24
CA ILE A 107 -14.13 -10.35 1.83
C ILE A 107 -12.66 -10.02 1.56
N ILE A 108 -11.98 -9.27 2.43
CA ILE A 108 -10.55 -8.96 2.31
C ILE A 108 -9.72 -10.25 2.34
N GLY A 109 -10.09 -11.22 3.17
CA GLY A 109 -9.46 -12.54 3.24
C GLY A 109 -9.63 -13.36 1.95
N ASP A 110 -10.78 -13.20 1.29
CA ASP A 110 -11.09 -13.87 0.01
C ASP A 110 -10.43 -13.21 -1.21
N VAL A 111 -9.89 -11.99 -1.10
CA VAL A 111 -9.27 -11.29 -2.24
C VAL A 111 -7.93 -11.95 -2.59
N PRO A 112 -7.79 -12.58 -3.77
CA PRO A 112 -6.49 -13.09 -4.21
C PRO A 112 -5.59 -11.92 -4.62
N ARG A 113 -4.30 -12.20 -4.83
CA ARG A 113 -3.36 -11.18 -5.30
C ARG A 113 -3.87 -10.45 -6.54
N LEU A 114 -3.63 -9.15 -6.64
CA LEU A 114 -4.24 -8.34 -7.71
C LEU A 114 -3.77 -8.76 -9.10
N GLU A 115 -2.55 -9.31 -9.24
CA GLU A 115 -2.08 -9.91 -10.50
C GLU A 115 -2.98 -11.06 -10.94
N VAL A 116 -3.41 -11.89 -9.98
CA VAL A 116 -4.28 -13.04 -10.24
C VAL A 116 -5.68 -12.56 -10.61
N VAL A 117 -6.16 -11.48 -9.97
CA VAL A 117 -7.43 -10.84 -10.34
C VAL A 117 -7.35 -10.31 -11.77
N GLU A 118 -6.31 -9.54 -12.10
CA GLU A 118 -6.08 -8.98 -13.43
C GLU A 118 -6.00 -10.07 -14.50
N GLN A 119 -5.21 -11.12 -14.27
CA GLN A 119 -5.11 -12.26 -15.18
C GLN A 119 -6.45 -12.95 -15.38
N ARG A 120 -7.25 -13.14 -14.33
CA ARG A 120 -8.58 -13.77 -14.46
C ARG A 120 -9.54 -12.90 -15.27
N LEU A 121 -9.50 -11.58 -15.07
CA LEU A 121 -10.32 -10.61 -15.84
C LEU A 121 -9.90 -10.58 -17.31
N LEU A 122 -8.60 -10.63 -17.59
CA LEU A 122 -8.05 -10.71 -18.96
C LEU A 122 -8.51 -11.96 -19.71
N HIS A 123 -8.59 -13.11 -19.05
CA HIS A 123 -9.02 -14.37 -19.67
C HIS A 123 -10.55 -14.53 -19.71
N CYS A 124 -11.32 -13.48 -19.43
CA CYS A 124 -12.79 -13.51 -19.33
C CYS A 124 -13.31 -14.60 -18.37
N ASN A 125 -12.52 -15.00 -17.38
CA ASN A 125 -12.90 -16.03 -16.42
C ASN A 125 -13.53 -15.38 -15.19
N TYR A 126 -14.79 -14.96 -15.36
CA TYR A 126 -15.55 -14.23 -14.34
C TYR A 126 -16.16 -15.13 -13.25
N GLY A 127 -16.21 -16.45 -13.49
CA GLY A 127 -16.88 -17.43 -12.62
C GLY A 127 -16.30 -17.65 -11.20
N PRO A 128 -15.00 -17.54 -10.93
CA PRO A 128 -14.43 -17.83 -9.61
C PRO A 128 -14.32 -16.62 -8.69
N CYS A 129 -14.60 -15.41 -9.16
CA CYS A 129 -14.50 -14.20 -8.33
C CYS A 129 -15.85 -13.93 -7.67
N ARG A 130 -15.90 -13.99 -6.32
CA ARG A 130 -17.10 -13.64 -5.56
C ARG A 130 -17.57 -12.23 -5.98
N PRO A 131 -18.87 -12.03 -6.24
CA PRO A 131 -19.37 -10.72 -6.70
C PRO A 131 -19.08 -9.63 -5.67
N ASP A 132 -19.08 -9.95 -4.38
CA ASP A 132 -18.82 -8.99 -3.31
C ASP A 132 -17.36 -8.51 -3.26
N VAL A 133 -16.39 -9.37 -3.60
CA VAL A 133 -14.99 -8.96 -3.77
C VAL A 133 -14.89 -7.92 -4.88
N MET A 134 -15.55 -8.16 -6.01
CA MET A 134 -15.51 -7.22 -7.13
C MET A 134 -16.23 -5.90 -6.81
N LYS A 135 -17.33 -5.94 -6.05
CA LYS A 135 -18.01 -4.73 -5.55
C LYS A 135 -17.11 -3.89 -4.66
N LEU A 136 -16.36 -4.55 -3.76
CA LEU A 136 -15.42 -3.88 -2.86
C LEU A 136 -14.25 -3.28 -3.64
N LEU A 137 -13.64 -4.05 -4.54
CA LEU A 137 -12.57 -3.58 -5.42
C LEU A 137 -13.03 -2.42 -6.31
N HIS A 138 -14.24 -2.50 -6.89
CA HIS A 138 -14.81 -1.40 -7.67
C HIS A 138 -14.97 -0.13 -6.83
N SER A 139 -15.48 -0.26 -5.61
CA SER A 139 -15.66 0.89 -4.72
C SER A 139 -14.32 1.53 -4.34
N VAL A 140 -13.31 0.72 -3.98
CA VAL A 140 -12.01 1.22 -3.51
C VAL A 140 -11.12 1.70 -4.66
N LEU A 141 -11.05 0.99 -5.77
CA LEU A 141 -10.15 1.33 -6.88
C LEU A 141 -10.76 2.38 -7.81
N VAL A 142 -12.04 2.25 -8.16
CA VAL A 142 -12.70 3.12 -9.14
C VAL A 142 -13.32 4.32 -8.45
N LYS A 143 -14.32 4.12 -7.58
CA LYS A 143 -15.06 5.26 -6.97
C LYS A 143 -14.17 6.15 -6.12
N HIS A 144 -13.19 5.58 -5.41
CA HIS A 144 -12.25 6.38 -4.63
C HIS A 144 -11.06 6.85 -5.48
N GLY A 145 -10.68 6.11 -6.53
CA GLY A 145 -9.71 6.55 -7.54
C GLY A 145 -10.17 7.79 -8.32
N GLU A 146 -11.47 7.97 -8.53
CA GLU A 146 -12.03 9.18 -9.15
C GLU A 146 -11.79 10.46 -8.32
N ARG A 147 -11.58 10.32 -7.00
CA ARG A 147 -11.28 11.45 -6.10
C ARG A 147 -9.81 11.82 -6.11
N VAL A 148 -8.96 10.79 -6.10
CA VAL A 148 -7.50 10.94 -6.13
C VAL A 148 -6.94 9.86 -7.02
N ALA A 149 -6.32 10.25 -8.12
CA ALA A 149 -5.58 9.34 -8.96
C ALA A 149 -4.18 9.12 -8.36
N LEU A 150 -3.70 7.87 -8.44
CA LEU A 150 -2.36 7.50 -8.00
C LEU A 150 -1.66 6.92 -9.21
N ASN A 151 -0.47 7.41 -9.50
CA ASN A 151 0.38 6.92 -10.58
C ASN A 151 1.71 6.47 -9.98
N SER A 152 2.16 5.28 -10.35
CA SER A 152 3.46 4.77 -9.95
C SER A 152 4.56 5.43 -10.76
N LEU A 153 5.61 5.86 -10.07
CA LEU A 153 6.79 6.42 -10.68
C LEU A 153 7.82 5.31 -10.90
N SER A 154 8.50 5.34 -12.04
CA SER A 154 9.59 4.40 -12.30
C SER A 154 10.84 4.77 -11.50
N GLN A 155 11.65 3.78 -11.10
CA GLN A 155 12.86 4.00 -10.28
C GLN A 155 13.86 4.97 -10.93
N CYS A 156 13.94 4.98 -12.26
CA CYS A 156 14.80 5.89 -13.03
C CYS A 156 14.42 7.36 -12.86
N GLN A 157 13.18 7.66 -12.48
CA GLN A 157 12.69 9.03 -12.30
C GLN A 157 12.89 9.55 -10.88
N PHE A 158 13.36 8.71 -9.95
CA PHE A 158 13.49 9.09 -8.54
C PHE A 158 14.52 10.20 -8.34
N GLU A 159 15.70 10.06 -8.97
CA GLU A 159 16.76 11.07 -8.87
C GLU A 159 16.32 12.40 -9.49
N SER A 160 15.67 12.35 -10.66
CA SER A 160 15.09 13.52 -11.33
C SER A 160 14.03 14.21 -10.47
N LEU A 161 13.21 13.45 -9.74
CA LEU A 161 12.21 14.00 -8.82
C LEU A 161 12.89 14.72 -7.65
N PHE A 162 13.89 14.13 -7.00
CA PHE A 162 14.58 14.78 -5.89
C PHE A 162 15.35 16.03 -6.35
N ALA A 163 15.94 15.99 -7.55
CA ALA A 163 16.56 17.15 -8.17
C ALA A 163 15.55 18.26 -8.47
N TYR A 164 14.37 17.90 -9.01
CA TYR A 164 13.26 18.83 -9.28
C TYR A 164 12.75 19.49 -7.99
N LEU A 165 12.54 18.69 -6.94
CA LEU A 165 12.10 19.19 -5.63
C LEU A 165 13.19 19.99 -4.90
N ARG A 166 14.44 19.98 -5.39
CA ARG A 166 15.63 20.60 -4.77
C ARG A 166 15.87 20.10 -3.34
N VAL A 167 15.58 18.83 -3.10
CA VAL A 167 15.67 18.19 -1.77
C VAL A 167 16.82 17.19 -1.79
N ALA A 168 17.59 17.13 -0.70
CA ALA A 168 18.61 16.11 -0.52
C ALA A 168 17.98 14.71 -0.52
N PRO A 169 18.56 13.74 -1.25
CA PRO A 169 18.03 12.38 -1.28
C PRO A 169 17.99 11.79 0.15
N PRO A 170 16.96 11.01 0.49
CA PRO A 170 16.85 10.40 1.79
C PRO A 170 17.99 9.39 2.02
N ARG A 171 18.38 9.17 3.29
CA ARG A 171 19.43 8.19 3.62
C ARG A 171 19.08 6.77 3.18
N GLN A 172 17.78 6.47 3.16
CA GLN A 172 17.24 5.23 2.64
C GLN A 172 16.37 5.56 1.44
N MET A 173 16.65 4.94 0.29
CA MET A 173 15.82 5.10 -0.90
C MET A 173 14.45 4.40 -0.70
N PRO A 174 13.35 5.02 -1.13
CA PRO A 174 12.03 4.40 -1.12
C PRO A 174 11.98 3.22 -2.09
N SER A 175 11.20 2.21 -1.74
CA SER A 175 10.99 1.05 -2.62
C SER A 175 10.13 1.42 -3.83
N GLN A 176 9.13 2.26 -3.61
CA GLN A 176 8.19 2.74 -4.61
C GLN A 176 7.82 4.20 -4.31
N ILE A 177 7.64 5.00 -5.36
CA ILE A 177 7.12 6.36 -5.26
C ILE A 177 5.82 6.42 -6.05
N LEU A 178 4.80 7.00 -5.44
CA LEU A 178 3.51 7.24 -6.07
C LEU A 178 3.30 8.74 -6.20
N GLU A 179 2.99 9.20 -7.40
CA GLU A 179 2.47 10.53 -7.65
C GLU A 179 0.97 10.56 -7.34
N VAL A 180 0.55 11.61 -6.65
CA VAL A 180 -0.83 11.83 -6.24
C VAL A 180 -1.39 12.96 -7.08
N THR A 181 -2.26 12.63 -8.02
CA THR A 181 -2.96 13.64 -8.83
C THR A 181 -4.35 13.87 -8.25
N PRO A 182 -4.61 15.03 -7.62
CA PRO A 182 -5.91 15.32 -7.07
C PRO A 182 -6.94 15.56 -8.18
N SER A 183 -8.16 15.06 -7.98
CA SER A 183 -9.24 15.29 -8.93
C SER A 183 -9.80 16.71 -8.79
N PRO A 184 -9.97 17.46 -9.89
CA PRO A 184 -10.56 18.81 -9.87
C PRO A 184 -12.03 18.80 -9.44
N LYS A 185 -12.67 17.62 -9.44
CA LYS A 185 -14.04 17.43 -8.98
C LYS A 185 -14.17 17.50 -7.46
N SER A 186 -13.06 17.29 -6.72
CA SER A 186 -13.09 17.30 -5.26
C SER A 186 -13.27 18.73 -4.73
N ALA A 187 -14.09 18.87 -3.67
CA ALA A 187 -14.29 20.16 -3.00
C ALA A 187 -12.99 20.65 -2.34
N HIS A 188 -12.18 19.72 -1.83
CA HIS A 188 -10.90 19.99 -1.21
C HIS A 188 -9.92 20.66 -2.18
N THR A 189 -9.71 20.06 -3.37
CA THR A 189 -8.80 20.61 -4.39
C THR A 189 -9.19 22.04 -4.78
N LYS A 190 -10.49 22.34 -4.83
CA LYS A 190 -10.98 23.71 -5.07
C LYS A 190 -10.69 24.65 -3.91
N ALA A 191 -10.82 24.19 -2.66
CA ALA A 191 -10.49 24.97 -1.47
C ALA A 191 -8.98 25.25 -1.40
N TYR A 192 -8.15 24.22 -1.59
CA TYR A 192 -6.70 24.33 -1.67
C TYR A 192 -6.27 25.29 -2.79
N ALA A 193 -6.82 25.17 -4.00
CA ALA A 193 -6.51 26.06 -5.11
C ALA A 193 -6.88 27.53 -4.83
N ARG A 194 -7.93 27.80 -4.06
CA ARG A 194 -8.27 29.16 -3.62
C ARG A 194 -7.23 29.71 -2.64
N LEU A 195 -6.78 28.88 -1.70
CA LEU A 195 -5.77 29.26 -0.71
C LEU A 195 -4.39 29.48 -1.35
N CYS A 196 -4.00 28.65 -2.32
CA CYS A 196 -2.75 28.79 -3.06
C CYS A 196 -2.63 30.13 -3.82
N ARG A 197 -3.76 30.71 -4.24
CA ARG A 197 -3.76 32.03 -4.90
C ARG A 197 -3.45 33.18 -3.94
N GLN A 198 -3.66 32.98 -2.64
CA GLN A 198 -3.59 34.02 -1.62
C GLN A 198 -2.30 33.96 -0.79
N HIS A 199 -1.67 32.79 -0.71
CA HIS A 199 -0.54 32.54 0.18
C HIS A 199 0.54 31.71 -0.51
N PRO A 200 1.82 31.87 -0.10
CA PRO A 200 2.91 31.08 -0.66
C PRO A 200 2.80 29.60 -0.24
N VAL A 201 3.24 28.73 -1.14
CA VAL A 201 3.28 27.28 -0.94
C VAL A 201 4.69 26.85 -0.55
N LYS A 202 4.80 25.99 0.47
CA LYS A 202 6.06 25.39 0.95
C LYS A 202 5.93 23.87 0.92
N LEU A 203 6.99 23.17 0.57
CA LEU A 203 7.04 21.71 0.67
C LEU A 203 7.37 21.26 2.09
N ALA A 204 6.68 20.22 2.55
CA ALA A 204 6.92 19.58 3.84
C ALA A 204 6.67 18.07 3.77
N TYR A 205 7.18 17.35 4.75
CA TYR A 205 7.07 15.90 4.85
C TYR A 205 6.14 15.49 5.98
N TYR A 206 5.28 14.52 5.70
CA TYR A 206 4.41 13.91 6.68
C TYR A 206 4.83 12.47 6.94
N GLY A 207 5.27 12.20 8.16
CA GLY A 207 5.57 10.87 8.68
C GLY A 207 4.50 10.41 9.66
N GLY A 208 3.60 9.54 9.20
CA GLY A 208 2.47 9.06 9.98
C GLY A 208 2.38 7.54 10.07
N LYS A 209 1.39 7.06 10.82
CA LYS A 209 0.97 5.66 10.78
C LYS A 209 0.29 5.37 9.44
N LEU A 210 0.48 4.15 8.93
CA LEU A 210 -0.07 3.68 7.67
C LEU A 210 -1.60 3.86 7.55
N GLU A 211 -2.32 3.54 8.64
CA GLU A 211 -3.78 3.61 8.75
C GLU A 211 -4.35 5.02 8.47
N HIS A 212 -3.58 6.08 8.67
CA HIS A 212 -4.04 7.47 8.44
C HIS A 212 -3.95 7.91 6.98
N PHE A 213 -3.10 7.28 6.17
CA PHE A 213 -2.85 7.74 4.79
C PHE A 213 -4.08 7.60 3.90
N TYR A 214 -4.86 6.54 4.09
CA TYR A 214 -6.04 6.30 3.26
C TYR A 214 -7.11 7.39 3.45
N GLY A 215 -7.43 7.72 4.70
CA GLY A 215 -8.37 8.79 5.04
C GLY A 215 -7.87 10.17 4.64
N LEU A 216 -6.55 10.41 4.79
CA LEU A 216 -5.92 11.66 4.36
C LEU A 216 -6.00 11.85 2.84
N LEU A 217 -5.81 10.79 2.05
CA LEU A 217 -5.93 10.86 0.60
C LEU A 217 -7.38 11.06 0.16
N THR A 218 -8.31 10.28 0.70
CA THR A 218 -9.62 10.14 0.08
C THR A 218 -10.67 11.09 0.65
N ALA A 219 -10.58 11.39 1.95
CA ALA A 219 -11.51 12.26 2.66
C ALA A 219 -10.91 13.60 3.06
N ASP A 220 -9.60 13.78 2.89
CA ASP A 220 -8.84 14.96 3.34
C ASP A 220 -9.26 15.39 4.75
N ARG A 221 -9.25 14.42 5.67
CA ARG A 221 -9.54 14.65 7.09
C ARG A 221 -8.29 14.43 7.89
N LEU A 222 -8.03 15.37 8.79
CA LEU A 222 -6.99 15.22 9.80
C LEU A 222 -7.34 14.06 10.75
N PRO A 223 -6.33 13.31 11.22
CA PRO A 223 -6.55 12.25 12.21
C PRO A 223 -7.13 12.86 13.50
N GLU A 224 -8.37 12.47 13.82
CA GLU A 224 -9.17 12.78 15.01
C GLU A 224 -8.62 13.90 15.93
N GLY A 225 -8.97 15.15 15.62
CA GLY A 225 -8.82 16.29 16.52
C GLY A 225 -7.38 16.67 16.88
N LYS A 226 -6.37 16.09 16.22
CA LYS A 226 -4.96 16.42 16.44
C LYS A 226 -4.40 17.20 15.25
N PRO A 227 -3.59 18.24 15.51
CA PRO A 227 -2.89 18.93 14.43
C PRO A 227 -1.95 17.96 13.71
N LEU A 228 -1.88 18.08 12.39
CA LEU A 228 -0.91 17.33 11.60
C LEU A 228 0.47 17.95 11.85
N VAL A 229 1.42 17.13 12.27
CA VAL A 229 2.80 17.58 12.40
C VAL A 229 3.54 17.25 11.11
N LEU A 230 3.99 18.29 10.44
CA LEU A 230 4.81 18.22 9.24
C LEU A 230 6.26 18.57 9.60
N THR A 231 7.21 17.94 8.91
CA THR A 231 8.65 18.14 9.10
C THR A 231 9.25 18.74 7.84
N SER A 232 10.34 19.50 7.96
CA SER A 232 11.12 19.94 6.79
C SER A 232 12.01 18.83 6.23
N ASP A 233 12.35 17.82 7.03
CA ASP A 233 13.29 16.76 6.66
C ASP A 233 12.62 15.39 6.48
N VAL A 234 12.95 14.72 5.38
CA VAL A 234 12.44 13.37 5.05
C VAL A 234 12.84 12.33 6.11
N ASN A 235 14.08 12.40 6.59
CA ASN A 235 14.60 11.41 7.55
C ASN A 235 13.93 11.54 8.92
N GLU A 236 13.52 12.75 9.32
CA GLU A 236 12.76 12.98 10.54
C GLU A 236 11.33 12.43 10.40
N ALA A 237 10.68 12.67 9.26
CA ALA A 237 9.39 12.07 8.95
C ALA A 237 9.46 10.53 8.92
N LEU A 238 10.52 9.95 8.37
CA LEU A 238 10.71 8.50 8.34
C LEU A 238 10.85 7.89 9.74
N LYS A 239 11.59 8.56 10.65
CA LYS A 239 11.68 8.14 12.06
C LYS A 239 10.32 8.13 12.76
N ARG A 240 9.44 9.07 12.38
CA ARG A 240 8.09 9.19 12.93
C ARG A 240 7.11 8.18 12.33
N SER A 241 7.43 7.57 11.18
CA SER A 241 6.59 6.56 10.54
C SER A 241 6.91 5.15 11.06
N PRO A 242 6.08 4.58 11.97
CA PRO A 242 6.24 3.18 12.33
C PRO A 242 5.83 2.27 11.15
N PRO A 243 6.46 1.10 11.00
CA PRO A 243 6.02 0.11 10.03
C PRO A 243 4.61 -0.38 10.39
N GLY A 244 3.70 -0.35 9.42
CA GLY A 244 2.33 -0.85 9.55
C GLY A 244 2.12 -2.11 8.71
N ALA A 245 1.24 -2.98 9.16
CA ALA A 245 0.78 -4.11 8.36
C ALA A 245 -0.11 -3.59 7.23
N GLY A 246 0.28 -3.88 5.99
CA GLY A 246 -0.55 -3.65 4.81
C GLY A 246 -1.31 -4.91 4.42
N TRP A 247 -1.52 -5.09 3.12
CA TRP A 247 -2.11 -6.32 2.60
C TRP A 247 -1.05 -7.40 2.39
N GLY A 248 -1.27 -8.60 2.92
CA GLY A 248 -0.29 -9.71 2.82
C GLY A 248 -0.01 -10.17 1.38
N GLY A 249 -0.94 -9.91 0.45
CA GLY A 249 -0.78 -10.21 -0.98
C GLY A 249 -0.12 -9.11 -1.81
N SER A 250 0.30 -8.01 -1.18
CA SER A 250 0.77 -6.81 -1.88
C SER A 250 2.15 -6.97 -2.51
N ARG A 251 2.32 -6.38 -3.70
CA ARG A 251 3.62 -6.20 -4.37
C ARG A 251 4.48 -5.14 -3.69
N CYS A 252 3.86 -4.14 -3.05
CA CYS A 252 4.58 -3.17 -2.22
C CYS A 252 5.15 -3.80 -0.94
N GLY A 253 4.69 -4.99 -0.55
CA GLY A 253 5.15 -5.74 0.61
C GLY A 253 4.11 -5.81 1.73
N SER A 254 4.28 -6.77 2.63
CA SER A 254 3.34 -7.02 3.74
C SER A 254 3.45 -5.98 4.86
N LEU A 255 4.64 -5.37 5.04
CA LEU A 255 4.89 -4.32 6.02
C LEU A 255 5.34 -3.06 5.27
N LEU A 256 4.61 -1.97 5.49
CA LEU A 256 4.82 -0.72 4.78
C LEU A 256 5.14 0.40 5.77
N ARG A 257 6.14 1.20 5.46
CA ARG A 257 6.31 2.55 6.03
C ARG A 257 6.00 3.55 4.93
N CYS A 258 5.25 4.59 5.28
CA CYS A 258 4.81 5.60 4.32
C CYS A 258 5.21 6.99 4.80
N VAL A 259 5.75 7.78 3.88
CA VAL A 259 6.04 9.20 4.07
C VAL A 259 5.39 9.96 2.91
N ALA A 260 4.57 10.96 3.20
CA ALA A 260 3.99 11.82 2.18
C ALA A 260 4.81 13.08 2.00
N ILE A 261 4.97 13.52 0.75
CA ILE A 261 5.42 14.85 0.37
C ILE A 261 4.18 15.69 0.19
N VAL A 262 4.09 16.76 0.97
CA VAL A 262 2.92 17.61 1.09
C VAL A 262 3.29 19.02 0.68
N GLU A 263 2.50 19.60 -0.20
CA GLU A 263 2.48 21.04 -0.43
C GLU A 263 1.60 21.69 0.63
N LEU A 264 2.22 22.57 1.41
CA LEU A 264 1.59 23.32 2.49
C LEU A 264 1.39 24.76 2.07
N VAL A 265 0.15 25.24 2.18
CA VAL A 265 -0.14 26.67 2.07
C VAL A 265 0.14 27.36 3.40
N CYS A 266 1.08 28.29 3.41
CA CYS A 266 1.50 29.04 4.60
C CYS A 266 0.48 30.13 4.97
N ALA A 267 -0.65 29.74 5.54
CA ALA A 267 -1.65 30.66 6.09
C ALA A 267 -1.49 30.76 7.61
N PRO A 268 -1.20 31.96 8.18
CA PRO A 268 -0.90 32.12 9.61
C PRO A 268 -2.08 31.77 10.54
N LYS A 269 -3.30 31.68 10.01
CA LYS A 269 -4.50 31.26 10.77
C LYS A 269 -4.56 29.75 11.04
N TYR A 270 -3.91 28.94 10.21
CA TYR A 270 -4.05 27.47 10.23
C TYR A 270 -2.73 26.74 10.47
N VAL A 271 -1.62 27.47 10.44
CA VAL A 271 -0.27 26.95 10.53
C VAL A 271 0.41 27.52 11.75
N VAL A 272 0.79 26.66 12.69
CA VAL A 272 1.54 27.03 13.89
C VAL A 272 2.92 26.40 13.80
N LEU A 273 3.98 27.19 13.94
CA LEU A 273 5.34 26.66 14.04
C LEU A 273 5.53 26.07 15.43
N GLU A 274 5.92 24.80 15.49
CA GLU A 274 6.25 24.17 16.77
C GLU A 274 7.60 24.74 17.24
N ALA A 275 7.67 25.14 18.51
CA ALA A 275 8.94 25.47 19.15
C ALA A 275 9.59 24.16 19.58
N ASP A 276 10.90 24.01 19.35
CA ASP A 276 11.63 22.85 19.87
C ASP A 276 11.59 22.82 21.41
N GLU A 277 11.98 21.69 22.01
CA GLU A 277 12.03 21.48 23.47
C GLU A 277 12.89 22.55 24.21
N GLN A 278 13.66 23.34 23.47
CA GLN A 278 14.52 24.43 23.92
C GLN A 278 13.89 25.84 23.73
N GLY A 279 12.62 25.92 23.32
CA GLY A 279 11.88 27.19 23.15
C GLY A 279 12.22 27.98 21.88
N VAL A 280 13.13 27.48 21.04
CA VAL A 280 13.51 28.11 19.77
C VAL A 280 12.55 27.65 18.67
N ARG A 281 11.92 28.60 17.97
CA ARG A 281 11.03 28.35 16.82
C ARG A 281 11.88 28.06 15.57
N ASP A 282 12.49 26.88 15.49
CA ASP A 282 13.44 26.56 14.40
C ASP A 282 12.76 26.25 13.05
N GLY A 283 11.43 26.35 12.94
CA GLY A 283 10.71 26.17 11.67
C GLY A 283 10.84 24.78 11.03
N ARG A 284 11.51 23.83 11.72
CA ARG A 284 11.68 22.43 11.32
C ARG A 284 10.37 21.66 11.39
N ARG A 285 9.49 22.06 12.32
CA ARG A 285 8.20 21.42 12.56
C ARG A 285 7.06 22.41 12.42
N VAL A 286 6.04 21.97 11.70
CA VAL A 286 4.90 22.79 11.35
C VAL A 286 3.62 22.03 11.70
N LEU A 287 2.80 22.62 12.55
CA LEU A 287 1.51 22.11 12.97
C LEU A 287 0.42 22.67 12.07
N VAL A 288 -0.37 21.79 11.47
CA VAL A 288 -1.46 22.15 10.58
C VAL A 288 -2.78 21.74 11.23
N ASN A 289 -3.65 22.73 11.43
CA ASN A 289 -4.95 22.55 12.07
C ASN A 289 -6.08 22.27 11.07
N ASN A 290 -5.86 22.53 9.78
CA ASN A 290 -6.87 22.38 8.75
C ASN A 290 -6.34 21.57 7.56
N ALA A 291 -7.08 20.54 7.17
CA ALA A 291 -6.75 19.70 6.01
C ALA A 291 -6.80 20.49 4.69
N SER A 292 -7.63 21.52 4.59
CA SER A 292 -7.72 22.35 3.37
C SER A 292 -6.44 23.11 3.02
N CYS A 293 -5.48 23.22 3.94
CA CYS A 293 -4.19 23.88 3.71
C CYS A 293 -3.13 22.95 3.13
N ILE A 294 -3.41 21.64 3.03
CA ILE A 294 -2.44 20.65 2.58
C ILE A 294 -2.91 19.95 1.32
N GLN A 295 -1.97 19.66 0.43
CA GLN A 295 -2.19 18.76 -0.70
C GLN A 295 -1.02 17.78 -0.77
N ILE A 296 -1.33 16.48 -0.85
CA ILE A 296 -0.31 15.46 -1.04
C ILE A 296 0.04 15.41 -2.53
N SER A 297 1.33 15.56 -2.85
CA SER A 297 1.82 15.47 -4.24
C SER A 297 2.50 14.13 -4.50
N TYR A 298 3.25 13.60 -3.52
CA TYR A 298 3.92 12.30 -3.66
C TYR A 298 3.82 11.46 -2.38
N ILE A 299 3.80 10.15 -2.52
CA ILE A 299 3.90 9.18 -1.43
C ILE A 299 5.13 8.31 -1.65
N LEU A 300 6.00 8.28 -0.65
CA LEU A 300 7.17 7.44 -0.57
C LEU A 300 6.79 6.19 0.23
N ILE A 301 6.84 5.03 -0.40
CA ILE A 301 6.55 3.74 0.24
C ILE A 301 7.85 2.98 0.41
N TYR A 302 8.11 2.57 1.65
CA TYR A 302 9.21 1.69 2.02
C TYR A 302 8.61 0.33 2.36
N GLY A 303 8.71 -0.57 1.40
CA GLY A 303 8.17 -1.91 1.47
C GLY A 303 9.16 -2.89 2.08
N GLN A 304 8.71 -3.69 3.05
CA GLN A 304 9.49 -4.80 3.58
C GLN A 304 8.64 -6.08 3.63
N SER A 305 9.26 -7.21 3.31
CA SER A 305 8.65 -8.51 3.57
C SER A 305 8.66 -8.80 5.07
N CYS A 306 7.63 -9.46 5.60
CA CYS A 306 7.55 -9.84 7.02
C CYS A 306 8.82 -10.57 7.50
N ARG A 307 9.35 -11.48 6.68
CA ARG A 307 10.62 -12.18 6.95
C ARG A 307 11.83 -11.24 7.07
N GLN A 308 11.90 -10.21 6.23
CA GLN A 308 13.00 -9.24 6.24
C GLN A 308 12.92 -8.35 7.49
N PHE A 309 11.71 -7.90 7.85
CA PHE A 309 11.51 -7.12 9.07
C PHE A 309 11.84 -7.92 10.34
N GLU A 310 11.45 -9.18 10.41
CA GLU A 310 11.79 -10.05 11.53
C GLU A 310 13.29 -10.38 11.60
N ALA A 311 13.96 -10.50 10.45
CA ALA A 311 15.42 -10.72 10.39
C ALA A 311 16.22 -9.48 10.84
N GLN A 312 15.63 -8.28 10.71
CA GLN A 312 16.24 -7.02 11.15
C GLN A 312 16.11 -6.79 12.66
N LYS A 313 15.28 -7.58 13.37
CA LYS A 313 15.16 -7.48 14.83
C LYS A 313 16.38 -8.09 15.54
N PRO A 314 17.00 -7.37 16.49
CA PRO A 314 18.20 -7.85 17.20
C PRO A 314 17.93 -9.14 17.98
N CYS A 315 16.73 -9.34 18.53
CA CYS A 315 16.38 -10.61 19.20
C CYS A 315 16.47 -11.83 18.27
N ARG A 316 16.10 -11.71 17.00
CA ARG A 316 16.20 -12.83 16.06
C ARG A 316 17.63 -13.06 15.61
N GLN A 317 18.44 -12.00 15.52
CA GLN A 317 19.88 -12.13 15.29
C GLN A 317 20.57 -12.82 16.46
N LEU A 318 20.18 -12.49 17.70
CA LEU A 318 20.64 -13.17 18.91
C LEU A 318 20.19 -14.63 18.96
N LEU A 319 18.94 -14.92 18.57
CA LEU A 319 18.42 -16.28 18.45
C LEU A 319 19.14 -17.09 17.37
N ASN A 320 19.34 -16.53 16.18
CA ASN A 320 20.09 -17.18 15.10
C ASN A 320 21.55 -17.39 15.49
N TRP A 321 22.16 -16.42 16.20
CA TRP A 321 23.49 -16.59 16.78
C TRP A 321 23.51 -17.68 17.85
N ALA A 322 22.48 -17.75 18.70
CA ALA A 322 22.36 -18.79 19.72
C ALA A 322 22.14 -20.18 19.09
N GLU A 323 21.34 -20.27 18.04
CA GLU A 323 21.16 -21.51 17.27
C GLU A 323 22.45 -21.94 16.58
N ALA A 324 23.18 -21.01 15.96
CA ALA A 324 24.48 -21.28 15.35
C ALA A 324 25.51 -21.77 16.39
N ASN A 325 25.44 -21.24 17.61
CA ASN A 325 26.33 -21.59 18.72
C ASN A 325 25.72 -22.60 19.70
N LYS A 326 24.68 -23.35 19.31
CA LYS A 326 23.94 -24.25 20.21
C LYS A 326 24.83 -25.25 20.95
N TYR A 327 25.88 -25.76 20.29
CA TYR A 327 26.83 -26.70 20.88
C TYR A 327 27.83 -26.04 21.84
N ALA A 328 28.26 -24.81 21.54
CA ALA A 328 29.14 -24.05 22.42
C ALA A 328 28.39 -23.61 23.69
N ILE A 329 27.13 -23.21 23.53
CA ILE A 329 26.25 -22.85 24.65
C ILE A 329 25.92 -24.09 25.49
N SER A 330 25.59 -25.24 24.87
CA SER A 330 25.32 -26.47 25.62
C SER A 330 26.56 -26.98 26.37
N LEU A 331 27.75 -26.90 25.76
CA LEU A 331 29.02 -27.21 26.42
C LEU A 331 29.30 -26.25 27.59
N GLY A 332 29.07 -24.95 27.41
CA GLY A 332 29.21 -23.96 28.47
C GLY A 332 28.26 -24.20 29.64
N VAL A 333 27.00 -24.55 29.37
CA VAL A 333 26.01 -24.91 30.40
C VAL A 333 26.41 -26.20 31.11
N TYR A 334 26.89 -27.21 30.38
CA TYR A 334 27.37 -28.46 30.96
C TYR A 334 28.55 -28.23 31.91
N LEU A 335 29.54 -27.43 31.51
CA LEU A 335 30.67 -27.05 32.35
C LEU A 335 30.25 -26.21 33.57
N MET A 336 29.23 -25.35 33.41
CA MET A 336 28.65 -24.59 34.52
C MET A 336 28.01 -25.53 35.55
N ILE A 337 27.21 -26.50 35.10
CA ILE A 337 26.57 -27.49 35.97
C ILE A 337 27.62 -28.34 36.71
N LEU A 338 28.66 -28.80 36.02
CA LEU A 338 29.79 -29.52 36.63
C LEU A 338 30.53 -28.69 37.68
N SER A 339 30.63 -27.37 37.46
CA SER A 339 31.24 -26.45 38.41
C SER A 339 30.38 -26.24 39.66
N PHE A 340 29.05 -26.39 39.54
CA PHE A 340 28.12 -26.33 40.68
C PHE A 340 28.10 -27.59 41.54
N THR A 341 28.25 -28.77 40.93
CA THR A 341 28.31 -30.06 41.65
C THR A 341 29.69 -30.35 42.25
N SER A 342 30.74 -29.68 41.78
CA SER A 342 32.07 -29.72 42.38
C SER A 342 32.16 -28.92 43.69
N SER A 343 32.46 -29.58 44.82
CA SER A 343 32.60 -28.93 46.14
C SER A 343 33.71 -27.87 46.23
N CYS A 344 34.58 -27.73 45.22
CA CYS A 344 35.62 -26.69 45.12
C CYS A 344 35.21 -25.47 44.25
N GLY A 345 34.01 -25.44 43.66
CA GLY A 345 33.64 -24.51 42.59
C GLY A 345 33.31 -23.05 42.97
N ARG A 346 33.18 -22.71 44.26
CA ARG A 346 32.72 -21.36 44.69
C ARG A 346 33.66 -20.22 44.25
N GLY A 347 34.96 -20.48 44.08
CA GLY A 347 35.94 -19.50 43.61
C GLY A 347 35.94 -19.30 42.10
N PHE A 348 35.80 -20.38 41.33
CA PHE A 348 35.82 -20.36 39.87
C PHE A 348 34.58 -19.67 39.30
N PHE A 349 33.41 -19.88 39.92
CA PHE A 349 32.15 -19.23 39.52
C PHE A 349 32.22 -17.70 39.62
N ARG A 350 32.83 -17.15 40.69
CA ARG A 350 33.00 -15.69 40.83
C ARG A 350 33.96 -15.09 39.80
N SER A 351 35.00 -15.83 39.41
CA SER A 351 35.93 -15.38 38.39
C SER A 351 35.29 -15.43 37.01
N PHE A 352 34.66 -16.55 36.65
CA PHE A 352 33.97 -16.73 35.37
C PHE A 352 32.79 -15.76 35.20
N ALA A 353 31.98 -15.53 36.24
CA ALA A 353 30.90 -14.55 36.18
C ALA A 353 31.41 -13.12 35.91
N ARG A 354 32.60 -12.74 36.42
CA ARG A 354 33.22 -11.43 36.15
C ARG A 354 33.77 -11.33 34.72
N THR A 355 34.40 -12.38 34.19
CA THR A 355 34.91 -12.39 32.82
C THR A 355 33.81 -12.50 31.78
N SER A 356 32.80 -13.34 32.00
CA SER A 356 31.65 -13.48 31.10
C SER A 356 30.85 -12.18 30.99
N LEU A 357 30.66 -11.43 32.09
CA LEU A 357 29.97 -10.13 32.03
C LEU A 357 30.74 -9.11 31.19
N ASN A 358 32.07 -9.13 31.23
CA ASN A 358 32.93 -8.21 30.47
C ASN A 358 32.99 -8.56 28.98
N VAL A 359 32.95 -9.85 28.63
CA VAL A 359 32.85 -10.30 27.23
C VAL A 359 31.47 -9.99 26.66
N PHE A 360 30.40 -10.19 27.45
CA PHE A 360 29.04 -9.80 27.05
C PHE A 360 28.93 -8.29 26.84
N LYS A 361 29.50 -7.48 27.73
CA LYS A 361 29.50 -6.01 27.61
C LYS A 361 30.28 -5.51 26.39
N ARG A 362 31.37 -6.17 26.00
CA ARG A 362 32.14 -5.84 24.78
C ARG A 362 31.48 -6.32 23.49
N GLY A 363 30.76 -7.44 23.52
CA GLY A 363 29.95 -7.90 22.38
C GLY A 363 28.74 -7.01 22.11
N LEU A 364 28.10 -6.50 23.17
CA LEU A 364 26.89 -5.68 23.10
C LEU A 364 27.15 -4.20 22.74
N LEU A 365 28.40 -3.75 22.80
CA LEU A 365 28.83 -2.40 22.39
C LEU A 365 29.37 -2.33 20.94
N ARG A 366 29.42 -3.47 20.23
CA ARG A 366 29.89 -3.56 18.84
C ARG A 366 28.79 -3.95 17.84
N MET A 367 27.57 -4.20 18.30
CA MET A 367 26.32 -4.22 17.52
C MET A 367 25.55 -2.93 17.82
#